data_AF-A0A367M3H5-F1
#
_entry.id   AF-A0A367M3H5-F1
#
_cell.length_a   1.000
_cell.length_b   1.000
_cell.length_c   1.000
_cell.angle_alpha   90.00
_cell.angle_beta   90.00
_cell.angle_gamma   90.00
#
_symmetry.space_group_name_H-M   'P 1'
#
loop_
_entity.id
_entity.type
_entity.pdbx_description
1 polymer ?
#
loop_
_entity_poly.entity_id
_entity_poly.type
_entity_poly.pdbx_seq_one_letter_code
_entity_poly.pdbx_strand_id
1 'polypeptide(L)'
;AERLGVDAVSIDGFECAGHPGEDDIPGLVLLPAAANRLRVPIIASGGFADGRGLVAALALGADAINMGTRFLATRECPIHPAVKAAIRAADERSTDLIMRSLRNTARVARNAISQEVLAIEARGGAGYADIAALVSGQRGRQVYQQGDTDLGIWSAGMVQGLIDDEPACAELLRDIVEQARQLVRQRLEGMLAGV
;
A
#
# COMPACT_ATOMS: atom_id res chain seq x y z
N ALA A 1 -12.43 13.17 -12.08
CA ALA A 1 -11.71 14.03 -11.13
C ALA A 1 -11.23 15.31 -11.82
N GLU A 2 -10.25 15.25 -12.73
CA GLU A 2 -9.69 16.44 -13.41
C GLU A 2 -10.72 17.41 -14.02
N ARG A 3 -11.70 16.89 -14.78
CA ARG A 3 -12.78 17.74 -15.35
C ARG A 3 -13.64 18.46 -14.29
N LEU A 4 -13.62 17.99 -13.03
CA LEU A 4 -14.30 18.61 -11.91
C LEU A 4 -13.41 19.66 -11.19
N GLY A 5 -12.18 19.89 -11.67
CA GLY A 5 -11.30 20.95 -11.19
C GLY A 5 -10.44 20.60 -9.97
N VAL A 6 -10.07 19.32 -9.78
CA VAL A 6 -9.12 18.94 -8.71
C VAL A 6 -7.70 19.39 -9.06
N ASP A 7 -6.90 19.73 -8.05
CA ASP A 7 -5.51 20.18 -8.24
C ASP A 7 -4.51 19.05 -8.48
N ALA A 8 -4.83 17.84 -8.03
CA ALA A 8 -4.02 16.64 -8.22
C ALA A 8 -4.89 15.38 -8.10
N VAL A 9 -4.36 14.24 -8.52
CA VAL A 9 -4.99 12.93 -8.29
C VAL A 9 -4.01 11.95 -7.65
N SER A 10 -4.50 11.11 -6.73
CA SER A 10 -3.81 9.89 -6.33
C SER A 10 -4.25 8.75 -7.24
N ILE A 11 -3.29 8.01 -7.78
CA ILE A 11 -3.54 6.81 -8.58
C ILE A 11 -3.02 5.62 -7.79
N ASP A 12 -3.96 4.81 -7.30
CA ASP A 12 -3.70 3.67 -6.44
C ASP A 12 -3.61 2.40 -7.28
N GLY A 13 -2.43 1.80 -7.37
CA GLY A 13 -2.22 0.50 -8.02
C GLY A 13 -2.78 -0.65 -7.18
N PHE A 14 -2.98 -1.81 -7.81
CA PHE A 14 -3.48 -3.04 -7.19
C PHE A 14 -2.75 -3.43 -5.88
N GLU A 15 -1.48 -3.07 -5.75
CA GLU A 15 -0.60 -3.37 -4.62
C GLU A 15 -0.98 -2.61 -3.33
N CYS A 16 -1.88 -1.62 -3.41
CA CYS A 16 -2.26 -0.76 -2.31
C CYS A 16 -2.96 -1.51 -1.16
N ALA A 17 -2.83 -0.96 0.05
CA ALA A 17 -3.61 -1.38 1.20
C ALA A 17 -5.02 -0.77 1.13
N GLY A 18 -6.01 -1.35 1.80
CA GLY A 18 -7.36 -0.79 1.77
C GLY A 18 -8.07 -1.20 0.49
N HIS A 19 -8.76 -0.31 -0.24
CA HIS A 19 -9.62 -0.73 -1.35
C HIS A 19 -8.94 -0.49 -2.72
N PRO A 20 -8.34 -1.51 -3.35
CA PRO A 20 -7.65 -1.36 -4.65
C PRO A 20 -8.60 -1.23 -5.85
N GLY A 21 -9.92 -1.29 -5.63
CA GLY A 21 -10.89 -1.46 -6.70
C GLY A 21 -11.00 -2.92 -7.15
N GLU A 22 -11.64 -3.14 -8.30
CA GLU A 22 -12.05 -4.48 -8.76
C GLU A 22 -11.32 -4.95 -10.02
N ASP A 23 -10.55 -4.06 -10.67
CA ASP A 23 -9.94 -4.31 -11.98
C ASP A 23 -8.54 -4.94 -11.89
N ASP A 24 -7.98 -5.06 -10.67
CA ASP A 24 -6.68 -5.67 -10.38
C ASP A 24 -5.49 -5.12 -11.22
N ILE A 25 -5.54 -3.84 -11.60
CA ILE A 25 -4.50 -3.21 -12.43
C ILE A 25 -3.30 -2.79 -11.57
N PRO A 26 -2.10 -3.36 -11.79
CA PRO A 26 -0.90 -2.99 -11.01
C PRO A 26 -0.42 -1.57 -11.33
N GLY A 27 0.26 -0.94 -10.38
CA GLY A 27 0.78 0.44 -10.52
C GLY A 27 1.70 0.60 -11.74
N LEU A 28 2.47 -0.42 -12.09
CA LEU A 28 3.35 -0.43 -13.27
C LEU A 28 2.60 -0.17 -14.59
N VAL A 29 1.32 -0.55 -14.66
CA VAL A 29 0.47 -0.34 -15.84
C VAL A 29 -0.45 0.88 -15.65
N LEU A 30 -1.04 1.02 -14.47
CA LEU A 30 -2.04 2.04 -14.20
C LEU A 30 -1.46 3.46 -14.25
N LEU A 31 -0.25 3.65 -13.72
CA LEU A 31 0.40 4.96 -13.65
C LEU A 31 0.70 5.56 -15.04
N PRO A 32 1.42 4.89 -15.96
CA PRO A 32 1.65 5.45 -17.29
C PRO A 32 0.35 5.59 -18.09
N ALA A 33 -0.63 4.70 -17.88
CA ALA A 33 -1.95 4.83 -18.51
C ALA A 33 -2.68 6.10 -18.05
N ALA A 34 -2.57 6.47 -16.77
CA ALA A 34 -3.11 7.71 -16.22
C ALA A 34 -2.32 8.93 -16.73
N ALA A 35 -0.97 8.88 -16.70
CA ALA A 35 -0.09 9.96 -17.16
C ALA A 35 -0.32 10.33 -18.64
N ASN A 36 -0.64 9.37 -19.49
CA ASN A 36 -0.97 9.62 -20.89
C ASN A 36 -2.28 10.40 -21.10
N ARG A 37 -3.12 10.53 -20.06
CA ARG A 37 -4.49 11.06 -20.18
C ARG A 37 -4.75 12.29 -19.32
N LEU A 38 -4.02 12.42 -18.21
CA LEU A 38 -4.20 13.48 -17.24
C LEU A 38 -3.14 14.58 -17.44
N ARG A 39 -3.48 15.79 -17.03
CA ARG A 39 -2.61 16.97 -17.08
C ARG A 39 -2.34 17.52 -15.68
N VAL A 40 -3.26 17.28 -14.74
CA VAL A 40 -3.04 17.58 -13.32
C VAL A 40 -1.96 16.65 -12.74
N PRO A 41 -1.20 17.12 -11.73
CA PRO A 41 -0.21 16.31 -11.03
C PRO A 41 -0.76 14.95 -10.55
N ILE A 42 0.07 13.92 -10.68
CA ILE A 42 -0.24 12.55 -10.31
C ILE A 42 0.61 12.13 -9.10
N ILE A 43 -0.05 11.64 -8.06
CA ILE A 43 0.59 11.00 -6.91
C ILE A 43 0.43 9.49 -7.07
N ALA A 44 1.55 8.79 -7.22
CA ALA A 44 1.55 7.34 -7.31
C ALA A 44 1.37 6.70 -5.92
N SER A 45 0.41 5.79 -5.80
CA SER A 45 0.05 5.15 -4.54
C SER A 45 -0.03 3.63 -4.71
N GLY A 46 0.30 2.90 -3.64
CA GLY A 46 0.34 1.44 -3.64
C GLY A 46 1.65 0.87 -4.17
N GLY A 47 2.36 0.10 -3.34
CA GLY A 47 3.64 -0.53 -3.73
C GLY A 47 4.90 0.32 -3.51
N PHE A 48 4.80 1.53 -2.94
CA PHE A 48 5.95 2.43 -2.73
C PHE A 48 6.40 2.46 -1.26
N ALA A 49 7.70 2.26 -1.01
CA ALA A 49 8.30 2.28 0.33
C ALA A 49 9.71 2.90 0.40
N ASP A 50 10.39 3.11 -0.73
CA ASP A 50 11.79 3.54 -0.75
C ASP A 50 12.14 4.40 -1.98
N GLY A 51 13.42 4.76 -2.14
CA GLY A 51 13.90 5.56 -3.27
C GLY A 51 13.77 4.87 -4.64
N ARG A 52 13.76 3.53 -4.71
CA ARG A 52 13.53 2.79 -5.96
C ARG A 52 12.11 3.01 -6.44
N GLY A 53 11.16 2.93 -5.51
CA GLY A 53 9.76 3.24 -5.75
C GLY A 53 9.55 4.68 -6.23
N LEU A 54 10.21 5.66 -5.59
CA LEU A 54 10.15 7.06 -6.01
C LEU A 54 10.66 7.25 -7.45
N VAL A 55 11.84 6.71 -7.78
CA VAL A 55 12.40 6.82 -9.14
C VAL A 55 11.49 6.15 -10.16
N ALA A 56 10.94 4.97 -9.84
CA ALA A 56 10.02 4.27 -10.73
C ALA A 56 8.75 5.09 -10.97
N ALA A 57 8.13 5.65 -9.93
CA ALA A 57 6.93 6.48 -10.06
C ALA A 57 7.17 7.70 -10.96
N LEU A 58 8.28 8.42 -10.74
CA LEU A 58 8.65 9.57 -11.55
C LEU A 58 8.89 9.17 -13.02
N ALA A 59 9.58 8.05 -13.25
CA ALA A 59 9.80 7.53 -14.60
C ALA A 59 8.51 7.08 -15.32
N LEU A 60 7.50 6.64 -14.56
CA LEU A 60 6.19 6.25 -15.08
C LEU A 60 5.25 7.45 -15.33
N GLY A 61 5.71 8.68 -15.05
CA GLY A 61 4.95 9.90 -15.30
C GLY A 61 4.12 10.41 -14.11
N ALA A 62 4.40 9.94 -12.90
CA ALA A 62 3.88 10.57 -11.68
C ALA A 62 4.81 11.69 -11.19
N ASP A 63 4.31 12.55 -10.31
CA ASP A 63 5.03 13.70 -9.74
C ASP A 63 5.44 13.48 -8.28
N ALA A 64 4.80 12.52 -7.61
CA ALA A 64 5.07 12.16 -6.23
C ALA A 64 4.68 10.72 -5.93
N ILE A 65 5.08 10.23 -4.75
CA ILE A 65 4.58 8.97 -4.18
C ILE A 65 3.82 9.24 -2.89
N ASN A 66 2.81 8.41 -2.61
CA ASN A 66 2.13 8.32 -1.34
C ASN A 66 2.30 6.90 -0.76
N MET A 67 2.54 6.82 0.54
CA MET A 67 2.89 5.58 1.22
C MET A 67 2.01 5.39 2.45
N GLY A 68 1.23 4.31 2.51
CA GLY A 68 0.45 3.97 3.71
C GLY A 68 1.26 3.10 4.66
N THR A 69 1.43 1.83 4.27
CA THR A 69 2.12 0.78 5.05
C THR A 69 3.50 1.21 5.55
N ARG A 70 4.30 1.91 4.72
CA ARG A 70 5.64 2.39 5.09
C ARG A 70 5.63 3.35 6.28
N PHE A 71 4.65 4.24 6.37
CA PHE A 71 4.51 5.17 7.48
C PHE A 71 3.90 4.53 8.74
N LEU A 72 3.26 3.35 8.64
CA LEU A 72 2.91 2.57 9.84
C LEU A 72 4.17 2.06 10.56
N ALA A 73 5.23 1.77 9.80
CA ALA A 73 6.52 1.30 10.29
C ALA A 73 7.54 2.45 10.54
N THR A 74 7.08 3.57 11.08
CA THR A 74 7.96 4.65 11.60
C THR A 74 7.78 4.82 13.10
N ARG A 75 8.78 5.39 13.78
CA ARG A 75 8.77 5.56 15.24
C ARG A 75 7.58 6.41 15.72
N GLU A 76 7.27 7.46 14.98
CA GLU A 76 6.23 8.44 15.31
C GLU A 76 4.80 7.89 15.12
N CYS A 77 4.62 6.81 14.36
CA CYS A 77 3.29 6.24 14.17
C CYS A 77 2.75 5.70 15.52
N PRO A 78 1.60 6.20 16.02
CA PRO A 78 1.09 5.87 17.36
C PRO A 78 0.28 4.58 17.36
N ILE A 79 0.84 3.51 16.80
CA ILE A 79 0.27 2.16 16.81
C ILE A 79 1.14 1.24 17.67
N HIS A 80 0.52 0.17 18.17
CA HIS A 80 1.20 -0.79 19.02
C HIS A 80 2.47 -1.36 18.34
N PRO A 81 3.63 -1.44 19.04
CA PRO A 81 4.89 -1.91 18.45
C PRO A 81 4.81 -3.30 17.81
N ALA A 82 3.96 -4.18 18.34
CA ALA A 82 3.73 -5.51 17.77
C ALA A 82 3.20 -5.46 16.32
N VAL A 83 2.36 -4.48 15.98
CA VAL A 83 1.85 -4.31 14.61
C VAL A 83 2.97 -3.86 13.67
N LYS A 84 3.84 -2.94 14.13
CA LYS A 84 5.03 -2.52 13.36
C LYS A 84 6.00 -3.69 13.15
N ALA A 85 6.21 -4.50 14.18
CA ALA A 85 7.03 -5.71 14.10
C ALA A 85 6.44 -6.73 13.13
N ALA A 86 5.11 -6.91 13.11
CA ALA A 86 4.43 -7.79 12.16
C ALA A 86 4.60 -7.31 10.71
N ILE A 87 4.52 -6.00 10.45
CA ILE A 87 4.81 -5.43 9.12
C ILE A 87 6.24 -5.79 8.69
N ARG A 88 7.23 -5.67 9.59
CA ARG A 88 8.63 -5.97 9.27
C ARG A 88 8.95 -7.45 9.12
N ALA A 89 8.16 -8.32 9.73
CA ALA A 89 8.31 -9.77 9.62
C ALA A 89 7.59 -10.34 8.39
N ALA A 90 6.72 -9.55 7.76
CA ALA A 90 5.90 -9.97 6.63
C ALA A 90 6.65 -9.90 5.31
N ASP A 91 6.23 -10.74 4.36
CA ASP A 91 6.66 -10.67 2.97
C ASP A 91 5.54 -10.12 2.05
N GLU A 92 5.82 -9.98 0.77
CA GLU A 92 4.89 -9.47 -0.24
C GLU A 92 3.63 -10.34 -0.42
N ARG A 93 3.64 -11.58 0.08
CA ARG A 93 2.55 -12.56 -0.01
C ARG A 93 1.67 -12.56 1.24
N SER A 94 2.07 -11.84 2.28
CA SER A 94 1.40 -11.81 3.59
C SER A 94 0.22 -10.82 3.63
N THR A 95 -0.52 -10.70 2.52
CA THR A 95 -1.77 -9.94 2.42
C THR A 95 -2.85 -10.79 1.78
N ASP A 96 -4.11 -10.49 2.10
CA ASP A 96 -5.28 -11.11 1.48
C ASP A 96 -6.19 -10.03 0.88
N LEU A 97 -6.98 -10.42 -0.13
CA LEU A 97 -8.08 -9.62 -0.66
C LEU A 97 -9.40 -10.21 -0.16
N ILE A 98 -10.10 -9.46 0.69
CA ILE A 98 -11.40 -9.86 1.23
C ILE A 98 -12.53 -9.05 0.57
N MET A 99 -13.77 -9.51 0.72
CA MET A 99 -14.99 -8.83 0.24
C MET A 99 -15.08 -8.69 -1.29
N ARG A 100 -14.33 -9.51 -2.04
CA ARG A 100 -14.41 -9.53 -3.51
C ARG A 100 -15.79 -9.95 -3.99
N SER A 101 -16.40 -10.93 -3.32
CA SER A 101 -17.75 -11.41 -3.66
C SER A 101 -18.82 -10.32 -3.53
N LEU A 102 -18.54 -9.29 -2.74
CA LEU A 102 -19.42 -8.16 -2.46
C LEU A 102 -19.10 -6.92 -3.31
N ARG A 103 -18.12 -7.00 -4.23
CA ARG A 103 -17.60 -5.85 -5.01
C ARG A 103 -17.20 -4.66 -4.14
N ASN A 104 -16.63 -4.96 -2.99
CA ASN A 104 -16.09 -3.99 -2.05
C ASN A 104 -14.70 -4.45 -1.58
N THR A 105 -13.86 -4.83 -2.55
CA THR A 105 -12.59 -5.49 -2.29
C THR A 105 -11.70 -4.67 -1.37
N ALA A 106 -11.13 -5.31 -0.35
CA ALA A 106 -10.13 -4.71 0.53
C ALA A 106 -8.89 -5.60 0.68
N ARG A 107 -7.70 -5.02 0.50
CA ARG A 107 -6.40 -5.60 0.84
C ARG A 107 -6.05 -5.36 2.29
N VAL A 108 -5.80 -6.46 2.98
CA VAL A 108 -5.59 -6.52 4.42
C VAL A 108 -4.39 -7.40 4.73
N ALA A 109 -3.79 -7.24 5.91
CA ALA A 109 -2.79 -8.19 6.39
C ALA A 109 -3.40 -9.59 6.48
N ARG A 110 -2.63 -10.60 6.08
CA ARG A 110 -3.04 -12.01 6.28
C ARG A 110 -2.98 -12.34 7.76
N ASN A 111 -4.14 -12.69 8.35
CA ASN A 111 -4.27 -13.06 9.75
C ASN A 111 -5.47 -14.00 9.97
N ALA A 112 -5.74 -14.40 11.22
CA ALA A 112 -6.85 -15.30 11.52
C ALA A 112 -8.22 -14.78 11.02
N ILE A 113 -8.47 -13.46 11.12
CA ILE A 113 -9.75 -12.86 10.75
C ILE A 113 -9.91 -12.74 9.24
N SER A 114 -8.86 -12.39 8.49
CA SER A 114 -8.91 -12.35 7.03
C SER A 114 -9.16 -13.75 6.46
N GLN A 115 -8.54 -14.77 7.04
CA GLN A 115 -8.76 -16.17 6.66
C GLN A 115 -10.18 -16.63 7.00
N GLU A 116 -10.74 -16.21 8.13
CA GLU A 116 -12.14 -16.50 8.48
C GLU A 116 -13.12 -15.86 7.48
N VAL A 117 -12.90 -14.59 7.11
CA VAL A 117 -13.74 -13.89 6.10
C VAL A 117 -13.68 -14.62 4.76
N LEU A 118 -12.47 -14.98 4.29
CA LEU A 118 -12.31 -15.73 3.05
C LEU A 118 -13.02 -17.08 3.10
N ALA A 119 -12.97 -17.79 4.23
CA ALA A 119 -13.64 -19.06 4.39
C ALA A 119 -15.18 -18.92 4.38
N ILE A 120 -15.73 -17.80 4.85
CA ILE A 120 -17.17 -17.49 4.74
C ILE A 120 -17.53 -17.18 3.29
N GLU A 121 -16.77 -16.32 2.61
CA GLU A 121 -17.02 -15.98 1.20
C GLU A 121 -16.94 -17.21 0.28
N ALA A 122 -16.00 -18.12 0.53
CA ALA A 122 -15.80 -19.34 -0.25
C ALA A 122 -16.99 -20.31 -0.21
N ARG A 123 -17.88 -20.21 0.79
CA ARG A 123 -19.11 -21.02 0.85
C ARG A 123 -20.14 -20.62 -0.22
N GLY A 124 -20.00 -19.42 -0.78
CA GLY A 124 -20.94 -18.85 -1.76
C GLY A 124 -22.19 -18.28 -1.10
N GLY A 125 -22.73 -17.21 -1.69
CA GLY A 125 -23.97 -16.56 -1.24
C GLY A 125 -23.85 -15.73 0.05
N ALA A 126 -22.64 -15.58 0.60
CA ALA A 126 -22.40 -14.71 1.75
C ALA A 126 -22.73 -13.25 1.40
N GLY A 127 -23.52 -12.61 2.25
CA GLY A 127 -23.77 -11.17 2.23
C GLY A 127 -22.88 -10.44 3.24
N TYR A 128 -22.91 -9.11 3.19
CA TYR A 128 -22.15 -8.28 4.15
C TYR A 128 -22.50 -8.59 5.61
N ALA A 129 -23.77 -8.90 5.91
CA ALA A 129 -24.23 -9.21 7.26
C ALA A 129 -23.50 -10.42 7.88
N ASP A 130 -23.06 -11.38 7.06
CA ASP A 130 -22.37 -12.59 7.51
C ASP A 130 -20.94 -12.32 8.00
N ILE A 131 -20.33 -11.21 7.54
CA ILE A 131 -18.94 -10.85 7.85
C ILE A 131 -18.80 -9.51 8.59
N ALA A 132 -19.89 -8.75 8.77
CA ALA A 132 -19.87 -7.38 9.31
C ALA A 132 -19.16 -7.26 10.66
N ALA A 133 -19.33 -8.25 11.54
CA ALA A 133 -18.66 -8.28 12.84
C ALA A 133 -17.15 -8.55 12.74
N LEU A 134 -16.70 -9.26 11.71
CA LEU A 134 -15.29 -9.56 11.45
C LEU A 134 -14.57 -8.36 10.83
N VAL A 135 -15.21 -7.73 9.84
CA VAL A 135 -14.63 -6.62 9.06
C VAL A 135 -14.88 -5.23 9.66
N SER A 136 -15.49 -5.17 10.85
CA SER A 136 -15.78 -3.91 11.52
C SER A 136 -14.51 -3.11 11.80
N GLY A 137 -14.50 -1.85 11.35
CA GLY A 137 -13.40 -0.92 11.63
C GLY A 137 -13.18 -0.66 13.14
N GLN A 138 -14.20 -0.84 13.98
CA GLN A 138 -14.04 -0.77 15.44
C GLN A 138 -13.17 -1.91 15.97
N ARG A 139 -13.38 -3.12 15.43
CA ARG A 139 -12.58 -4.31 15.75
C ARG A 139 -11.16 -4.16 15.20
N GLY A 140 -11.02 -3.72 13.96
CA GLY A 140 -9.71 -3.41 13.36
C GLY A 140 -8.91 -2.37 14.14
N ARG A 141 -9.57 -1.33 14.68
CA ARG A 141 -8.92 -0.33 15.55
C ARG A 141 -8.28 -0.95 16.80
N GLN A 142 -8.87 -2.01 17.34
CA GLN A 142 -8.30 -2.68 18.52
C GLN A 142 -6.96 -3.34 18.22
N VAL A 143 -6.70 -3.79 16.98
CA VAL A 143 -5.38 -4.31 16.57
C VAL A 143 -4.29 -3.28 16.82
N TYR A 144 -4.50 -2.03 16.38
CA TYR A 144 -3.53 -0.96 16.54
C TYR A 144 -3.35 -0.51 18.00
N GLN A 145 -4.35 -0.73 18.85
CA GLN A 145 -4.32 -0.32 20.27
C GLN A 145 -3.73 -1.40 21.18
N GLN A 146 -4.07 -2.67 20.92
CA GLN A 146 -3.74 -3.80 21.79
C GLN A 146 -2.54 -4.61 21.28
N GLY A 147 -2.20 -4.50 19.98
CA GLY A 147 -1.07 -5.22 19.40
C GLY A 147 -1.33 -6.66 19.02
N ASP A 148 -2.54 -7.17 19.26
CA ASP A 148 -2.95 -8.47 18.79
C ASP A 148 -3.34 -8.38 17.31
N THR A 149 -2.46 -8.86 16.44
CA THR A 149 -2.61 -8.83 14.98
C THR A 149 -3.71 -9.76 14.47
N ASP A 150 -4.21 -10.67 15.30
CA ASP A 150 -5.31 -11.59 14.99
C ASP A 150 -6.66 -11.11 15.58
N LEU A 151 -6.68 -9.97 16.27
CA LEU A 151 -7.90 -9.47 16.91
C LEU A 151 -8.93 -8.94 15.90
N GLY A 152 -8.50 -8.48 14.72
CA GLY A 152 -9.37 -7.85 13.73
C GLY A 152 -8.69 -7.68 12.38
N ILE A 153 -9.45 -7.16 11.40
CA ILE A 153 -8.92 -6.78 10.09
C ILE A 153 -8.11 -5.49 10.22
N TRP A 154 -6.91 -5.46 9.64
CA TRP A 154 -6.10 -4.25 9.50
C TRP A 154 -5.46 -4.19 8.12
N SER A 155 -5.42 -3.00 7.54
CA SER A 155 -4.95 -2.81 6.17
C SER A 155 -3.42 -2.80 6.11
N ALA A 156 -2.88 -3.60 5.19
CA ALA A 156 -1.46 -3.61 4.82
C ALA A 156 -1.35 -3.82 3.31
N GLY A 157 -0.40 -3.12 2.69
CA GLY A 157 -0.09 -3.23 1.27
C GLY A 157 1.01 -4.26 1.04
N MET A 158 1.11 -4.80 -0.18
CA MET A 158 2.14 -5.79 -0.55
C MET A 158 3.57 -5.27 -0.31
N VAL A 159 3.73 -3.96 -0.28
CA VAL A 159 5.01 -3.27 -0.02
C VAL A 159 5.62 -3.58 1.35
N GLN A 160 4.89 -4.20 2.28
CA GLN A 160 5.47 -4.66 3.55
C GLN A 160 6.69 -5.58 3.37
N GLY A 161 6.76 -6.36 2.28
CA GLY A 161 7.93 -7.17 1.96
C GLY A 161 9.21 -6.37 1.64
N LEU A 162 9.12 -5.04 1.54
CA LEU A 162 10.27 -4.13 1.38
C LEU A 162 10.59 -3.34 2.65
N ILE A 163 9.91 -3.63 3.77
CA ILE A 163 9.98 -2.85 5.01
C ILE A 163 10.64 -3.73 6.08
N ASP A 164 11.88 -3.45 6.45
CA ASP A 164 12.64 -4.22 7.44
C ASP A 164 13.17 -3.37 8.62
N ASP A 165 12.85 -2.08 8.64
CA ASP A 165 13.34 -1.09 9.61
C ASP A 165 12.22 -0.23 10.23
N GLU A 166 12.55 0.52 11.28
CA GLU A 166 11.66 1.48 11.96
C GLU A 166 12.39 2.82 12.17
N PRO A 167 12.59 3.60 11.09
CA PRO A 167 13.23 4.91 11.15
C PRO A 167 12.27 5.96 11.75
N ALA A 168 12.81 7.11 12.14
CA ALA A 168 12.00 8.31 12.29
C ALA A 168 11.48 8.77 10.92
N CYS A 169 10.32 9.42 10.87
CA CYS A 169 9.73 9.95 9.63
C CYS A 169 10.69 10.87 8.87
N ALA A 170 11.43 11.71 9.59
CA ALA A 170 12.42 12.62 8.98
C ALA A 170 13.58 11.85 8.34
N GLU A 171 14.02 10.75 8.96
CA GLU A 171 15.07 9.88 8.42
C GLU A 171 14.58 9.16 7.17
N LEU A 172 13.40 8.55 7.25
CA LEU A 172 12.75 7.87 6.12
C LEU A 172 12.68 8.77 4.88
N LEU A 173 12.16 10.00 5.02
CA LEU A 173 12.02 10.93 3.90
C LEU A 173 13.36 11.33 3.30
N ARG A 174 14.34 11.66 4.16
CA ARG A 174 15.70 12.01 3.72
C ARG A 174 16.33 10.85 2.96
N ASP A 175 16.23 9.65 3.50
CA ASP A 175 16.90 8.47 2.95
C ASP A 175 16.27 8.05 1.62
N ILE A 176 14.94 8.16 1.45
CA ILE A 176 14.26 7.96 0.16
C ILE A 176 14.78 8.92 -0.91
N VAL A 177 14.90 10.21 -0.57
CA VAL A 177 15.38 11.24 -1.51
C VAL A 177 16.85 11.00 -1.87
N GLU A 178 17.69 10.63 -0.90
CA GLU A 178 19.09 10.35 -1.14
C GLU A 178 19.28 9.08 -1.98
N GLN A 179 18.57 8.00 -1.68
CA GLN A 179 18.53 6.79 -2.50
C GLN A 179 18.10 7.09 -3.94
N ALA A 180 17.05 7.90 -4.12
CA ALA A 180 16.58 8.28 -5.45
C ALA A 180 17.65 9.06 -6.24
N ARG A 181 18.33 10.02 -5.59
CA ARG A 181 19.45 10.77 -6.22
C ARG A 181 20.59 9.84 -6.64
N GLN A 182 20.95 8.88 -5.78
CA GLN A 182 22.01 7.92 -6.08
C GLN A 182 21.62 7.00 -7.24
N LEU A 183 20.38 6.49 -7.26
CA LEU A 183 19.86 5.65 -8.34
C LEU A 183 19.90 6.38 -9.69
N VAL A 184 19.47 7.64 -9.73
CA VAL A 184 19.52 8.44 -10.95
C VAL A 184 20.96 8.65 -11.42
N ARG A 185 21.84 9.17 -10.54
CA ARG A 185 23.21 9.57 -10.93
C ARG A 185 24.19 8.42 -11.15
N GLN A 186 24.02 7.32 -10.43
CA GLN A 186 24.99 6.23 -10.48
C GLN A 186 24.50 5.09 -11.36
N ARG A 187 23.22 4.71 -11.23
CA ARG A 187 22.67 3.59 -11.98
C ARG A 187 22.19 4.02 -13.35
N LEU A 188 21.30 5.01 -13.44
CA LEU A 188 20.69 5.38 -14.71
C LEU A 188 21.66 6.14 -15.63
N GLU A 189 22.36 7.16 -15.12
CA GLU A 189 23.40 7.85 -15.90
C GLU A 189 24.54 6.90 -16.28
N GLY A 190 24.95 6.00 -15.39
CA GLY A 190 25.95 4.98 -15.68
C GLY A 190 25.56 4.03 -16.83
N MET A 191 24.27 3.73 -16.98
CA MET A 191 23.76 2.96 -18.12
C MET A 191 23.83 3.72 -19.44
N LEU A 192 23.69 5.05 -19.41
CA LEU A 192 23.81 5.90 -20.60
C LEU A 192 25.27 6.10 -21.02
N ALA A 193 26.20 6.17 -20.05
CA ALA A 193 27.62 6.34 -20.30
C ALA A 193 28.33 5.07 -20.84
N GLY A 194 27.68 3.91 -20.72
CA GLY A 194 28.15 2.62 -21.25
C GLY A 194 27.69 2.29 -22.67
N VAL A 195 27.08 3.25 -23.38
CA VAL A 195 26.64 3.15 -24.79
C VAL A 195 27.54 3.99 -25.69
#